data_AF-A0A927W627-F1
#
_entry.id   AF-A0A927W627-F1
#
_cell.length_a   1.000
_cell.length_b   1.000
_cell.length_c   1.000
_cell.angle_alpha   90.00
_cell.angle_beta   90.00
_cell.angle_gamma   90.00
#
_symmetry.space_group_name_H-M   'P 1'
#
loop_
_entity.id
_entity.type
_entity.pdbx_description
1 polymer ?
#
loop_
_entity_poly.entity_id
_entity_poly.type
_entity_poly.pdbx_seq_one_letter_code
_entity_poly.pdbx_strand_id
1 'polypeptide(L)'
;MAKKNSKNNDFLNTHRNSSSPKIYSLLLNLVNDDREDLAKIVLKVDYLLQYTSNAIKQRDYAEAKEAIEKARERIDSLKAENVDVEYLEYLYQGIIKNCKTVK
;
A
#
# COMPACT_ATOMS: atom_id res chain seq x y z
N MET A 1 -19.47 -15.54 -9.20
CA MET A 1 -20.11 -14.56 -8.28
C MET A 1 -20.36 -13.26 -9.02
N ALA A 2 -21.29 -12.42 -8.55
CA ALA A 2 -21.45 -11.08 -9.12
C ALA A 2 -20.21 -10.23 -8.80
N LYS A 3 -19.80 -9.35 -9.72
CA LYS A 3 -18.65 -8.46 -9.48
C LYS A 3 -18.91 -7.57 -8.25
N LYS A 4 -17.97 -7.57 -7.31
CA LYS A 4 -17.95 -6.71 -6.13
C LYS A 4 -17.45 -5.31 -6.52
N ASN A 5 -18.07 -4.30 -5.94
CA ASN A 5 -17.75 -2.88 -6.08
C ASN A 5 -18.18 -2.14 -4.81
N SER A 6 -17.92 -0.83 -4.73
CA SER A 6 -18.25 -0.04 -3.54
C SER A 6 -19.74 0.01 -3.18
N LYS A 7 -20.67 -0.30 -4.09
CA LYS A 7 -22.10 -0.32 -3.78
C LYS A 7 -22.54 -1.62 -3.09
N ASN A 8 -21.77 -2.70 -3.20
CA ASN A 8 -22.15 -4.03 -2.73
C ASN A 8 -21.05 -4.76 -1.95
N ASN A 9 -19.99 -4.06 -1.55
CA ASN A 9 -18.94 -4.57 -0.68
C ASN A 9 -18.45 -3.45 0.25
N ASP A 10 -18.59 -3.67 1.56
CA ASP A 10 -18.30 -2.66 2.58
C ASP A 10 -16.83 -2.24 2.59
N PHE A 11 -15.91 -3.20 2.44
CA PHE A 11 -14.47 -2.92 2.38
C PHE A 11 -14.12 -1.94 1.24
N LEU A 12 -14.61 -2.21 0.03
CA LEU A 12 -14.42 -1.32 -1.11
C LEU A 12 -15.14 0.02 -0.92
N ASN A 13 -16.31 0.04 -0.29
CA ASN A 13 -17.01 1.29 0.01
C ASN A 13 -16.17 2.20 0.92
N THR A 14 -15.66 1.64 2.01
CA THR A 14 -14.85 2.37 3.01
C THR A 14 -13.62 3.01 2.38
N HIS A 15 -12.94 2.31 1.48
CA HIS A 15 -11.65 2.76 0.94
C HIS A 15 -11.73 3.52 -0.39
N ARG A 16 -12.94 3.75 -0.91
CA ARG A 16 -13.16 4.44 -2.19
C ARG A 16 -12.56 5.85 -2.25
N ASN A 17 -12.64 6.59 -1.16
CA ASN A 17 -12.25 8.00 -1.12
C ASN A 17 -10.94 8.24 -0.35
N SER A 18 -10.40 7.22 0.34
CA SER A 18 -9.18 7.33 1.15
C SER A 18 -7.93 6.83 0.43
N SER A 19 -8.08 6.17 -0.72
CA SER A 19 -6.99 5.57 -1.49
C SER A 19 -6.87 6.24 -2.86
N SER A 20 -5.66 6.25 -3.41
CA SER A 20 -5.47 6.75 -4.78
C SER A 20 -6.19 5.84 -5.79
N PRO A 21 -6.55 6.35 -7.00
CA PRO A 21 -7.22 5.53 -8.01
C PRO A 21 -6.49 4.23 -8.36
N LYS A 22 -5.15 4.25 -8.38
CA LYS A 22 -4.33 3.06 -8.66
C LYS A 22 -4.36 2.05 -7.51
N ILE A 23 -4.30 2.50 -6.26
CA ILE A 23 -4.47 1.61 -5.10
C ILE A 23 -5.88 1.03 -5.09
N TYR A 24 -6.90 1.87 -5.27
CA TYR A 24 -8.29 1.41 -5.29
C TYR A 24 -8.57 0.39 -6.39
N SER A 25 -7.99 0.57 -7.58
CA SER A 25 -8.09 -0.42 -8.66
C SER A 25 -7.49 -1.77 -8.26
N LEU A 26 -6.35 -1.78 -7.56
CA LEU A 26 -5.74 -3.01 -7.07
C LEU A 26 -6.62 -3.70 -6.01
N LEU A 27 -7.20 -2.92 -5.08
CA LEU A 27 -8.16 -3.46 -4.10
C LEU A 27 -9.38 -4.08 -4.77
N LEU A 28 -9.93 -3.39 -5.79
CA LEU A 28 -11.08 -3.88 -6.55
C LEU A 28 -10.78 -5.24 -7.18
N ASN A 29 -9.63 -5.40 -7.82
CA ASN A 29 -9.23 -6.64 -8.46
C ASN A 29 -9.10 -7.77 -7.41
N LEU A 30 -8.34 -7.55 -6.35
CA LEU A 30 -8.13 -8.54 -5.29
C LEU A 30 -9.45 -8.98 -4.63
N VAL A 31 -10.36 -8.05 -4.35
CA VAL A 31 -11.66 -8.38 -3.73
C VAL A 31 -12.55 -9.18 -4.69
N ASN A 32 -12.48 -8.91 -5.99
CA ASN A 32 -13.20 -9.69 -7.01
C ASN A 32 -12.61 -11.08 -7.21
N ASP A 33 -11.33 -11.27 -6.91
CA ASP A 33 -10.63 -12.56 -6.92
C ASP A 33 -10.75 -13.31 -5.58
N ASP A 34 -11.65 -12.86 -4.69
CA ASP A 34 -11.84 -13.39 -3.34
C ASP A 34 -10.57 -13.36 -2.45
N ARG A 35 -9.64 -12.43 -2.75
CA ARG A 35 -8.39 -12.15 -2.03
C ARG A 35 -8.45 -10.86 -1.19
N GLU A 36 -9.53 -10.66 -0.44
CA GLU A 36 -9.67 -9.47 0.43
C GLU A 36 -8.58 -9.41 1.52
N ASP A 37 -8.04 -10.57 1.93
CA ASP A 37 -6.87 -10.69 2.80
C ASP A 37 -5.66 -9.94 2.24
N LEU A 38 -5.34 -10.14 0.95
CA LEU A 38 -4.26 -9.42 0.29
C LEU A 38 -4.58 -7.94 0.11
N ALA A 39 -5.84 -7.60 -0.16
CA ALA A 39 -6.28 -6.21 -0.28
C ALA A 39 -6.03 -5.43 1.03
N LYS A 40 -6.19 -6.07 2.18
CA LYS A 40 -5.85 -5.50 3.49
C LYS A 40 -4.34 -5.29 3.65
N ILE A 41 -3.51 -6.18 3.13
CA ILE A 41 -2.05 -6.00 3.10
C ILE A 41 -1.67 -4.80 2.20
N VAL A 42 -2.30 -4.66 1.03
CA VAL A 42 -2.10 -3.50 0.13
C VAL A 42 -2.39 -2.18 0.86
N LEU A 43 -3.51 -2.07 1.57
CA LEU A 43 -3.83 -0.88 2.37
C LEU A 43 -2.80 -0.62 3.46
N LYS A 44 -2.28 -1.69 4.10
CA LYS A 44 -1.24 -1.54 5.12
C LYS A 44 0.06 -1.01 4.52
N VAL A 45 0.43 -1.45 3.32
CA VAL A 45 1.57 -0.90 2.58
C VAL A 45 1.33 0.59 2.27
N ASP A 46 0.19 0.95 1.69
CA ASP A 46 -0.15 2.35 1.38
C ASP A 46 -0.04 3.25 2.62
N TYR A 47 -0.59 2.80 3.75
CA TYR A 47 -0.44 3.48 5.04
C TYR A 47 1.03 3.63 5.46
N LEU A 48 1.84 2.57 5.41
CA LEU A 48 3.25 2.62 5.81
C LEU A 48 4.06 3.57 4.93
N LEU A 49 3.76 3.64 3.63
CA LEU A 49 4.41 4.56 2.69
C LEU A 49 4.04 6.03 2.99
N GLN A 50 2.76 6.31 3.26
CA GLN A 50 2.30 7.64 3.70
C GLN A 50 2.93 8.04 5.04
N TYR A 51 2.96 7.10 5.98
CA TYR A 51 3.56 7.30 7.31
C TYR A 51 5.06 7.58 7.21
N THR A 52 5.79 6.80 6.41
CA THR A 52 7.21 7.05 6.10
C THR A 52 7.42 8.46 5.57
N SER A 53 6.60 8.89 4.60
CA SER A 53 6.69 10.22 4.02
C SER A 53 6.47 11.34 5.05
N ASN A 54 5.58 11.11 6.02
CA ASN A 54 5.35 12.07 7.11
C ASN A 54 6.50 12.10 8.12
N ALA A 55 7.06 10.94 8.48
CA ALA A 55 8.23 10.85 9.35
C ALA A 55 9.45 11.59 8.73
N ILE A 56 9.70 11.42 7.43
CA ILE A 56 10.73 12.16 6.69
C ILE A 56 10.51 13.68 6.79
N LYS A 57 9.27 14.16 6.59
CA LYS A 57 8.93 15.59 6.71
C LYS A 57 9.21 16.13 8.12
N GLN A 58 8.99 15.30 9.14
CA GLN A 58 9.26 15.62 10.55
C GLN A 58 10.74 15.44 10.93
N ARG A 59 11.59 15.00 9.99
CA ARG A 59 13.00 14.66 10.21
C ARG A 59 13.21 13.49 11.19
N ASP A 60 12.18 12.68 11.42
CA ASP A 60 12.28 11.44 12.18
C ASP A 60 12.70 10.30 11.24
N TYR A 61 13.99 10.27 10.92
CA TYR A 61 14.55 9.30 9.98
C TYR A 61 14.66 7.89 10.56
N ALA A 62 14.69 7.76 11.90
CA ALA A 62 14.67 6.46 12.55
C ALA A 62 13.33 5.78 12.31
N GLU A 63 12.23 6.49 12.60
CA GLU A 63 10.87 5.99 12.37
C GLU A 63 10.60 5.77 10.87
N ALA A 64 11.04 6.69 10.02
CA ALA A 64 10.92 6.54 8.57
C ALA A 64 11.59 5.25 8.07
N LYS A 65 12.78 4.92 8.60
CA LYS A 65 13.51 3.72 8.22
C LYS A 65 12.80 2.45 8.68
N GLU A 66 12.30 2.41 9.91
CA GLU A 66 11.54 1.26 10.41
C GLU A 66 10.23 1.04 9.62
N ALA A 67 9.52 2.12 9.31
CA ALA A 67 8.27 2.05 8.55
C ALA A 67 8.48 1.58 7.11
N ILE A 68 9.53 2.07 6.43
CA ILE A 68 9.79 1.69 5.04
C ILE A 68 10.30 0.24 4.93
N GLU A 69 11.02 -0.27 5.92
CA GLU A 69 11.41 -1.68 6.01
C GLU A 69 10.18 -2.59 6.17
N LYS A 70 9.25 -2.24 7.06
CA LYS A 70 7.95 -2.94 7.21
C LYS A 70 7.10 -2.90 5.95
N ALA A 71 7.18 -1.81 5.17
CA ALA A 71 6.50 -1.70 3.88
C ALA A 71 7.12 -2.67 2.86
N ARG A 72 8.46 -2.76 2.83
CA ARG A 72 9.20 -3.68 1.95
C ARG A 72 8.79 -5.13 2.17
N GLU A 73 8.81 -5.59 3.42
CA GLU A 73 8.44 -6.97 3.78
C GLU A 73 7.04 -7.35 3.26
N ARG A 74 6.08 -6.43 3.37
CA ARG A 74 4.70 -6.65 2.91
C ARG A 74 4.56 -6.60 1.39
N ILE A 75 5.33 -5.75 0.72
CA ILE A 75 5.41 -5.77 -0.74
C ILE A 75 5.98 -7.10 -1.22
N ASP A 76 7.01 -7.62 -0.55
CA ASP A 76 7.60 -8.93 -0.88
C ASP A 76 6.62 -10.08 -0.65
N SER A 77 5.84 -10.06 0.43
CA SER A 77 4.80 -11.07 0.64
C SER A 77 3.71 -11.01 -0.43
N LEU A 78 3.30 -9.80 -0.85
CA LEU A 78 2.33 -9.64 -1.95
C LEU A 78 2.88 -10.18 -3.28
N LYS A 79 4.18 -9.96 -3.56
CA LYS A 79 4.83 -10.54 -4.75
C LYS A 79 4.87 -12.05 -4.72
N ALA A 80 5.17 -12.65 -3.56
CA ALA A 80 5.18 -14.11 -3.41
C ALA A 80 3.79 -14.71 -3.70
N GLU A 81 2.73 -13.96 -3.44
CA GLU A 81 1.35 -14.30 -3.74
C GLU A 81 0.91 -13.95 -5.18
N ASN A 82 1.85 -13.58 -6.06
CA ASN A 82 1.63 -13.17 -7.46
C ASN A 82 0.72 -11.94 -7.63
N VAL A 83 0.70 -11.03 -6.65
CA VAL A 83 0.00 -9.75 -6.78
C VAL A 83 0.83 -8.80 -7.65
N ASP A 84 0.16 -8.11 -8.58
CA ASP A 84 0.76 -7.00 -9.31
C ASP A 84 0.97 -5.80 -8.37
N VAL A 85 2.21 -5.65 -7.90
CA VAL A 85 2.64 -4.58 -6.98
C VAL A 85 3.39 -3.45 -7.68
N GLU A 86 3.36 -3.34 -9.01
CA GLU A 86 4.17 -2.38 -9.76
C GLU A 86 4.03 -0.95 -9.21
N TYR A 87 2.79 -0.52 -8.93
CA TYR A 87 2.54 0.81 -8.39
C TYR A 87 3.02 1.00 -6.94
N LEU A 88 2.90 -0.03 -6.09
CA LEU A 88 3.45 0.02 -4.73
C LEU A 88 4.97 0.17 -4.78
N GLU A 89 5.62 -0.48 -5.74
CA GLU A 89 7.06 -0.38 -5.92
C GLU A 89 7.50 0.96 -6.45
N TYR A 90 6.77 1.54 -7.39
CA TYR A 90 6.98 2.91 -7.81
C TYR A 90 6.96 3.88 -6.61
N LEU A 91 5.95 3.78 -5.74
CA LEU A 91 5.85 4.61 -4.54
C LEU A 91 7.00 4.36 -3.56
N TYR A 92 7.30 3.09 -3.26
CA TYR A 92 8.40 2.69 -2.40
C TYR A 92 9.74 3.28 -2.85
N GLN A 93 10.06 3.13 -4.15
CA GLN A 93 11.31 3.65 -4.73
C GLN A 93 11.38 5.18 -4.69
N GLY A 94 10.25 5.87 -4.83
CA GLY A 94 10.18 7.32 -4.66
C GLY A 94 10.49 7.76 -3.23
N ILE A 95 10.00 7.02 -2.25
CA ILE A 95 10.08 7.38 -0.82
C ILE A 95 11.44 6.99 -0.21
N ILE A 96 11.94 5.78 -0.48
CA ILE A 96 13.18 5.28 0.12
C ILE A 96 14.40 6.14 -0.24
N LYS A 97 14.39 6.78 -1.42
CA LYS A 97 15.44 7.72 -1.83
C LYS A 97 15.60 8.88 -0.85
N ASN A 98 14.50 9.31 -0.23
CA ASN A 98 14.49 10.41 0.74
C ASN A 98 14.82 9.98 2.17
N CYS A 99 14.79 8.66 2.46
CA CYS A 99 15.21 8.13 3.76
C CYS A 99 16.75 8.12 3.93
N LYS A 100 17.50 8.09 2.82
CA LYS A 100 18.96 7.95 2.82
C LYS A 100 19.69 9.29 2.90
N THR A 101 18.98 10.42 2.83
CA THR A 101 19.56 11.75 2.63
C THR A 101 19.88 12.50 3.93
N VAL A 102 20.38 11.80 4.95
CA VAL A 102 21.09 12.44 6.05
C VAL A 102 22.57 12.13 5.86
N LYS A 103 23.25 13.01 5.11
CA LYS A 103 24.71 13.14 5.18
C LYS A 103 25.03 14.32 6.08
#